data_AF-A0A016W6L2-F1
#
_entry.id   AF-A0A016W6L2-F1
#
_cell.length_a   1.000
_cell.length_b   1.000
_cell.length_c   1.000
_cell.angle_alpha   90.00
_cell.angle_beta   90.00
_cell.angle_gamma   90.00
#
_symmetry.space_group_name_H-M   'P 1'
#
loop_
_entity.id
_entity.type
_entity.pdbx_description
1 polymer ?
#
loop_
_entity_poly.entity_id
_entity_poly.type
_entity_poly.pdbx_seq_one_letter_code
_entity_poly.pdbx_strand_id
1 'polypeptide(L)'
;MCCYKLVTVHFKWTGLSSFVEKTIQKQYPKIFTKFHREAFCWIDYWFDLTDEELREFEEKIAKQLLEQLAEPEKRGGTLDDIPIMH
;
A
#
# COMPACT_ATOMS: atom_id res chain seq x y z
N MET A 1 13.36 -15.72 4.34
CA MET A 1 13.72 -14.29 4.18
C MET A 1 12.90 -13.48 5.18
N CYS A 2 13.49 -12.47 5.82
CA CYS A 2 12.76 -11.58 6.74
C CYS A 2 13.01 -10.13 6.32
N CYS A 3 11.96 -9.31 6.25
CA CYS A 3 12.07 -7.90 5.94
C CYS A 3 11.74 -7.07 7.20
N TYR A 4 12.75 -6.36 7.72
CA TYR A 4 12.60 -5.49 8.89
C TYR A 4 12.31 -4.07 8.43
N LYS A 5 11.03 -3.66 8.51
CA LYS A 5 10.56 -2.32 8.11
C LYS A 5 10.36 -1.44 9.34
N LEU A 6 11.31 -0.53 9.60
CA LEU A 6 11.18 0.50 10.63
C LEU A 6 10.38 1.68 10.07
N VAL A 7 9.25 2.00 10.69
CA VAL A 7 8.31 3.02 10.21
C VAL A 7 8.22 4.17 11.20
N THR A 8 8.67 5.34 10.77
CA THR A 8 8.56 6.57 11.55
C THR A 8 7.62 7.52 10.83
N VAL A 9 6.60 8.02 11.55
CA VAL A 9 5.62 8.96 11.04
C VAL A 9 5.74 10.24 11.85
N HIS A 10 5.85 11.38 11.17
CA HIS A 10 5.90 12.70 11.81
C HIS A 10 4.87 13.61 11.15
N PHE A 11 3.86 14.01 11.91
CA PHE A 11 2.78 14.87 11.45
C PHE A 11 2.58 16.03 12.44
N LYS A 12 3.06 17.22 12.06
CA LYS A 12 3.04 18.41 12.90
C LYS A 12 1.84 19.30 12.58
N TRP A 13 0.73 19.09 13.30
CA TRP A 13 -0.47 19.93 13.27
C TRP A 13 -1.04 20.08 14.68
N THR A 14 -1.29 21.32 15.12
CA THR A 14 -1.83 21.63 16.45
C THR A 14 -3.22 21.00 16.66
N GLY A 15 -3.33 20.06 17.60
CA GLY A 15 -4.58 19.37 17.94
C GLY A 15 -4.84 18.07 17.16
N LEU A 16 -4.13 17.79 16.06
CA LEU A 16 -4.33 16.58 15.23
C LEU A 16 -3.11 15.66 15.16
N SER A 17 -1.93 16.13 15.55
CA SER A 17 -0.65 15.40 15.48
C SER A 17 -0.75 13.95 15.99
N SER A 18 -1.09 13.76 17.27
CA SER A 18 -1.15 12.44 17.90
C SER A 18 -2.20 11.52 17.27
N PHE A 19 -3.35 12.06 16.86
CA PHE A 19 -4.43 11.29 16.27
C PHE A 19 -4.04 10.74 14.89
N VAL A 20 -3.49 11.59 14.03
CA VAL A 20 -3.08 11.20 12.67
C VAL A 20 -1.91 10.21 12.72
N GLU A 21 -0.89 10.48 13.53
CA GLU A 21 0.26 9.58 13.67
C GLU A 21 -0.16 8.19 14.15
N LYS A 22 -1.01 8.11 15.18
CA LYS A 22 -1.55 6.82 15.67
C LYS A 22 -2.38 6.10 14.61
N THR A 23 -3.19 6.85 13.85
CA THR A 23 -4.02 6.27 12.78
C THR A 23 -3.14 5.65 11.70
N ILE A 24 -2.12 6.36 11.22
CA ILE A 24 -1.19 5.84 10.20
C ILE A 24 -0.44 4.61 10.72
N GLN A 25 0.06 4.67 11.96
CA GLN A 25 0.77 3.54 12.57
C GLN A 25 -0.11 2.30 12.72
N LYS A 26 -1.42 2.45 12.97
CA LYS A 26 -2.38 1.34 13.02
C LYS A 26 -2.69 0.76 11.64
N GLN A 27 -2.71 1.60 10.60
CA GLN A 27 -3.07 1.21 9.25
C GLN A 27 -1.93 0.57 8.49
N TYR A 28 -0.69 1.02 8.72
CA TYR A 28 0.49 0.53 8.02
C TYR A 28 0.63 -1.01 8.06
N PRO A 29 0.49 -1.70 9.22
CA PRO A 29 0.57 -3.15 9.26
C PRO A 29 -0.53 -3.84 8.45
N LYS A 30 -1.75 -3.28 8.40
CA LYS A 30 -2.87 -3.87 7.64
C LYS A 30 -2.58 -3.86 6.15
N ILE A 31 -2.14 -2.71 5.64
CA ILE A 31 -1.76 -2.53 4.22
C ILE A 31 -0.62 -3.48 3.88
N PHE A 32 0.45 -3.49 4.67
CA PHE A 32 1.60 -4.35 4.39
C PHE A 32 1.29 -5.84 4.52
N THR A 33 0.44 -6.25 5.47
CA THR A 33 0.06 -7.65 5.61
C THR A 33 -0.72 -8.13 4.39
N LYS A 34 -1.70 -7.34 3.92
CA LYS A 34 -2.44 -7.63 2.69
C LYS A 34 -1.50 -7.71 1.48
N PHE A 35 -0.64 -6.71 1.32
CA PHE A 35 0.34 -6.64 0.24
C PHE A 35 1.24 -7.89 0.17
N HIS A 36 1.87 -8.32 1.28
CA HIS A 36 2.75 -9.49 1.22
C HIS A 36 1.98 -10.79 0.96
N ARG A 37 0.73 -10.89 1.42
CA ARG A 37 -0.13 -12.05 1.10
C ARG A 37 -0.43 -12.09 -0.40
N GLU A 38 -0.82 -10.96 -0.99
CA GLU A 38 -1.12 -10.85 -2.41
C GLU A 38 0.14 -11.08 -3.26
N ALA A 39 1.27 -10.47 -2.91
CA ALA A 39 2.54 -10.66 -3.59
C ALA A 39 2.97 -12.13 -3.60
N PHE A 40 2.76 -12.85 -2.49
CA PHE A 40 3.06 -14.28 -2.41
C PHE A 40 2.07 -15.12 -3.22
N CYS A 41 0.77 -14.84 -3.15
CA CYS A 41 -0.22 -15.53 -3.96
C CYS A 41 -0.02 -15.33 -5.47
N TRP A 42 0.65 -14.25 -5.86
CA TRP A 42 0.99 -13.94 -7.25
C TRP A 42 2.41 -14.35 -7.65
N ILE A 43 3.10 -15.17 -6.86
CA ILE A 43 4.50 -15.55 -7.12
C ILE A 43 4.69 -16.16 -8.51
N ASP A 44 3.74 -16.98 -8.98
CA ASP A 44 3.79 -17.62 -10.29
C ASP A 44 3.80 -16.63 -11.47
N TYR A 45 3.37 -15.38 -11.25
CA TYR A 45 3.35 -14.35 -12.30
C TYR A 45 4.65 -13.57 -12.44
N TRP A 46 5.50 -13.56 -11.40
CA TRP A 46 6.70 -12.71 -11.38
C TRP A 46 8.00 -13.46 -11.08
N PHE A 47 7.96 -14.70 -10.59
CA PHE A 47 9.15 -15.43 -10.17
C PHE A 47 10.11 -15.76 -11.33
N ASP A 48 9.57 -16.11 -12.50
CA ASP A 48 10.36 -16.55 -13.67
C ASP A 48 10.56 -15.46 -14.74
N LEU A 49 10.19 -14.21 -14.46
CA LEU A 49 10.35 -13.13 -15.43
C LEU A 49 11.83 -12.78 -15.66
N THR A 50 12.18 -12.55 -16.91
CA THR A 50 13.46 -11.94 -17.27
C THR A 50 13.46 -10.44 -16.97
N ASP A 51 14.64 -9.82 -16.89
CA ASP A 51 14.76 -8.37 -16.67
C ASP A 51 14.05 -7.55 -17.77
N GLU A 52 14.06 -8.04 -19.01
CA GLU A 52 13.38 -7.39 -20.15
C GLU A 52 11.85 -7.46 -20.00
N GLU A 53 11.31 -8.63 -19.70
CA GLU A 53 9.87 -8.82 -19.46
C GLU A 53 9.39 -8.04 -18.22
N LEU A 54 10.24 -7.91 -17.20
CA LEU A 54 9.93 -7.10 -16.02
C LEU A 54 9.77 -5.62 -16.39
N ARG A 55 10.61 -5.08 -17.27
CA ARG A 55 10.47 -3.69 -17.74
C ARG A 55 9.20 -3.47 -18.53
N GLU A 56 8.87 -4.38 -19.44
CA GLU A 56 7.62 -4.32 -20.19
C GLU A 56 6.39 -4.42 -19.26
N PHE A 57 6.49 -5.28 -18.24
CA PHE A 57 5.46 -5.42 -17.21
C PHE A 57 5.29 -4.13 -16.40
N GLU A 58 6.38 -3.51 -15.94
CA GLU A 58 6.37 -2.23 -15.22
C GLU A 58 5.69 -1.13 -16.05
N GLU A 59 6.04 -0.99 -17.34
CA GLU A 59 5.46 0.01 -18.24
C GLU A 59 3.96 -0.23 -18.47
N LYS A 60 3.57 -1.48 -18.71
CA LYS A 60 2.16 -1.87 -18.91
C LYS A 60 1.32 -1.57 -17.67
N ILE A 61 1.80 -1.96 -16.49
CA ILE A 61 1.10 -1.72 -15.22
C ILE A 61 1.01 -0.21 -14.93
N ALA A 62 2.07 0.55 -15.19
CA ALA A 62 2.05 2.01 -15.01
C ALA A 62 0.97 2.68 -15.87
N LYS A 63 0.84 2.27 -17.14
CA LYS A 63 -0.21 2.78 -18.04
C LYS A 63 -1.61 2.41 -17.53
N GLN A 64 -1.82 1.14 -17.15
CA GLN A 64 -3.10 0.68 -16.61
C GLN A 64 -3.49 1.41 -15.32
N LEU A 65 -2.53 1.69 -14.43
CA LEU A 65 -2.77 2.45 -13.20
C LEU A 65 -3.21 3.89 -13.50
N LEU A 66 -2.61 4.55 -14.50
CA LEU A 66 -3.02 5.88 -14.93
C LEU A 66 -4.44 5.90 -15.51
N GLU A 67 -4.78 4.90 -16.32
CA GLU A 67 -6.14 4.73 -16.86
C GLU A 67 -7.16 4.51 -15.72
N GLN A 68 -6.85 3.64 -14.75
CA GLN A 68 -7.72 3.39 -13.59
C GLN A 68 -7.88 4.62 -12.68
N LEU A 69 -6.84 5.44 -12.54
CA LEU A 69 -6.91 6.68 -11.75
C LEU A 69 -7.78 7.76 -12.42
N ALA A 70 -7.92 7.72 -13.75
CA ALA A 70 -8.81 8.61 -14.48
C ALA A 70 -10.29 8.21 -14.37
N GLU A 71 -10.58 6.96 -14.00
CA GLU A 71 -11.94 6.49 -13.78
C GLU A 71 -12.51 7.07 -12.46
N PRO A 72 -13.75 7.59 -12.46
CA PRO A 72 -14.33 8.23 -11.28
C PRO A 72 -14.77 7.23 -10.19
N GLU A 73 -14.74 5.93 -10.48
CA GLU A 73 -15.14 4.89 -9.55
C GLU A 73 -14.07 4.66 -8.48
N LYS A 74 -14.43 4.81 -7.21
CA LYS A 74 -13.53 4.51 -6.09
C LYS A 74 -13.40 2.99 -5.92
N ARG A 75 -12.17 2.50 -5.91
CA ARG A 75 -11.83 1.09 -5.69
C ARG A 75 -10.76 0.95 -4.61
N GLY A 76 -10.64 -0.24 -4.01
CA GLY A 76 -9.57 -0.57 -3.07
C GLY A 76 -9.99 -0.58 -1.60
N GLY A 77 -9.00 -0.43 -0.71
CA GLY A 77 -9.20 -0.52 0.74
C GLY A 77 -9.74 0.78 1.34
N THR A 78 -10.67 0.65 2.28
CA THR A 78 -11.20 1.75 3.09
C THR A 78 -10.55 1.80 4.47
N LEU A 79 -10.57 2.98 5.08
CA LEU A 79 -10.12 3.19 6.45
C LEU A 79 -11.32 3.06 7.39
N ASP A 80 -11.69 1.83 7.75
CA ASP A 80 -12.89 1.57 8.58
C ASP A 80 -12.61 1.56 10.08
N ASP A 81 -11.42 2.00 10.51
CA ASP A 81 -11.10 2.04 11.93
C ASP A 81 -11.92 3.13 12.62
N ILE A 82 -12.81 2.71 13.53
CA ILE A 82 -13.55 3.61 14.41
C ILE A 82 -12.53 4.48 15.16
N PRO A 83 -12.61 5.82 15.08
CA PRO A 83 -11.73 6.68 15.84
C PRO A 83 -11.96 6.41 17.33
N ILE A 84 -10.90 6.03 18.05
CA ILE A 84 -10.93 5.95 19.50
C ILE A 84 -11.01 7.39 20.01
N MET A 85 -12.23 7.92 20.16
CA MET A 85 -12.47 9.14 20.91
C MET A 85 -12.47 8.76 22.40
N HIS A 86 -11.35 9.03 23.07
CA HIS A 86 -11.33 9.15 24.54
C HIS A 86 -11.37 10.63 24.90
#